data_AF-A0A8H7YZI5-F1
#
_entry.id   AF-A0A8H7YZI5-F1
#
_cell.length_a   1.000
_cell.length_b   1.000
_cell.length_c   1.000
_cell.angle_alpha   90.00
_cell.angle_beta   90.00
_cell.angle_gamma   90.00
#
_symmetry.space_group_name_H-M   'P 1'
#
loop_
_entity.id
_entity.type
_entity.pdbx_description
1 polymer ?
#
loop_
_entity_poly.entity_id
_entity_poly.type
_entity_poly.pdbx_seq_one_letter_code
_entity_poly.pdbx_strand_id
1 'polypeptide(L)'
;MRALTETETKTLFSKLANYTGRSLNNLIAPPASSATEGDQSSEDDRHVFRLHGSRVYYVRLSIANLATAVPRENLLSLGTCIGKFTKTGKFRLHITALDVIAPHARYKVWIKPNGEMPFLYGGNIVKAHVGRWSEDCPEHSGVVVYSMDDTPLGFGVTARSTAEARRLDPTGIATFRQADIGEYLREEDTLFTT
;
A
#
# COMPACT_ATOMS: atom_id res chain seq x y z
N MET A 1 -16.14 -11.55 10.23
CA MET A 1 -15.64 -10.30 9.62
C MET A 1 -16.40 -9.14 10.21
N ARG A 2 -15.76 -8.05 10.61
CA ARG A 2 -16.46 -6.86 11.13
C ARG A 2 -16.09 -5.58 10.38
N ALA A 3 -16.93 -4.57 10.48
CA ALA A 3 -16.57 -3.22 10.07
C ALA A 3 -15.48 -2.64 11.00
N LEU A 4 -14.68 -1.71 10.46
CA LEU A 4 -13.71 -0.96 11.25
C LEU A 4 -14.44 0.03 12.15
N THR A 5 -13.91 0.28 13.34
CA THR A 5 -14.38 1.38 14.19
C THR A 5 -13.93 2.72 13.60
N GLU A 6 -14.51 3.83 14.07
CA GLU A 6 -14.11 5.17 13.61
C GLU A 6 -12.62 5.44 13.84
N THR A 7 -12.10 5.06 15.02
CA THR A 7 -10.67 5.19 15.37
C THR A 7 -9.77 4.37 14.46
N GLU A 8 -10.14 3.11 14.18
CA GLU A 8 -9.40 2.23 13.27
C GLU A 8 -9.41 2.77 11.86
N THR A 9 -10.56 3.26 11.41
CA THR A 9 -10.76 3.85 10.08
C THR A 9 -9.88 5.08 9.90
N LYS A 10 -9.87 5.99 10.88
CA LYS A 10 -8.98 7.17 10.89
C LYS A 10 -7.51 6.78 10.86
N THR A 11 -7.12 5.77 11.63
CA THR A 11 -5.73 5.29 11.68
C THR A 11 -5.30 4.68 10.33
N LEU A 12 -6.16 3.85 9.73
CA LEU A 12 -5.94 3.26 8.41
C LEU A 12 -5.78 4.35 7.35
N PHE A 13 -6.75 5.26 7.24
CA PHE A 13 -6.73 6.30 6.21
C PHE A 13 -5.60 7.30 6.42
N SER A 14 -5.21 7.61 7.66
CA SER A 14 -4.02 8.44 7.91
C SER A 14 -2.75 7.76 7.36
N LYS A 15 -2.62 6.44 7.51
CA LYS A 15 -1.48 5.69 6.96
C LYS A 15 -1.50 5.63 5.43
N LEU A 16 -2.67 5.45 4.81
CA LEU A 16 -2.82 5.42 3.35
C LEU A 16 -2.63 6.80 2.72
N ALA A 17 -3.10 7.86 3.38
CA ALA A 17 -2.95 9.24 2.94
C ALA A 17 -1.47 9.65 2.83
N ASN A 18 -0.58 9.06 3.64
CA ASN A 18 0.86 9.30 3.54
C ASN A 18 1.46 8.88 2.19
N TYR A 19 0.83 7.95 1.46
CA TYR A 19 1.27 7.50 0.14
C TYR A 19 0.41 8.08 -1.00
N THR A 20 -0.90 8.16 -0.81
CA THR A 20 -1.87 8.54 -1.86
C THR A 20 -2.26 10.03 -1.84
N GLY A 21 -2.08 10.72 -0.73
CA GLY A 21 -2.55 12.09 -0.55
C GLY A 21 -4.07 12.21 -0.72
N ARG A 22 -4.51 13.14 -1.58
CA ARG A 22 -5.93 13.40 -1.84
C ARG A 22 -6.60 12.34 -2.72
N SER A 23 -5.80 11.58 -3.48
CA SER A 23 -6.28 10.51 -4.37
C SER A 23 -6.85 9.31 -3.62
N LEU A 24 -6.76 9.30 -2.28
CA LEU A 24 -7.36 8.30 -1.41
C LEU A 24 -8.87 8.13 -1.64
N ASN A 25 -9.57 9.22 -1.99
CA ASN A 25 -11.02 9.18 -2.25
C ASN A 25 -11.38 8.22 -3.39
N ASN A 26 -10.47 8.03 -4.35
CA ASN A 26 -10.69 7.14 -5.49
C ASN A 26 -10.69 5.66 -5.09
N LEU A 27 -10.10 5.29 -3.94
CA LEU A 27 -10.16 3.92 -3.41
C LEU A 27 -11.55 3.55 -2.86
N ILE A 28 -12.32 4.55 -2.46
CA ILE A 28 -13.64 4.38 -1.84
C ILE A 28 -14.75 4.65 -2.85
N ALA A 29 -14.46 5.48 -3.87
CA ALA A 29 -15.38 5.78 -4.94
C ALA A 29 -15.81 4.49 -5.67
N PRO A 30 -17.08 4.38 -6.07
CA PRO A 30 -17.53 3.28 -6.90
C PRO A 30 -16.73 3.25 -8.21
N PRO A 31 -16.40 2.06 -8.74
CA PRO A 31 -15.60 1.93 -9.95
C PRO A 31 -16.29 2.64 -11.12
N ALA A 32 -15.54 3.44 -11.89
CA ALA A 32 -16.08 4.25 -12.99
C ALA A 32 -16.81 3.45 -14.09
N SER A 33 -16.63 2.13 -14.15
CA SER A 33 -17.33 1.23 -15.08
C SER A 33 -18.81 0.97 -14.72
N SER A 34 -19.28 1.38 -13.54
CA SER A 34 -20.70 1.26 -13.15
C SER A 34 -21.50 2.56 -13.33
N ALA A 35 -20.91 3.59 -13.93
CA ALA A 35 -21.56 4.88 -14.22
C ALA A 35 -22.48 4.82 -15.46
N THR A 36 -23.25 3.74 -15.64
CA THR A 36 -24.42 3.78 -16.53
C THR A 36 -25.59 4.26 -15.68
N GLU A 37 -26.12 5.43 -16.00
CA GLU A 37 -27.21 6.08 -15.29
C GLU A 37 -28.41 5.12 -15.12
N GLY A 38 -28.71 4.71 -13.89
CA GLY A 38 -30.01 4.14 -13.52
C GLY A 38 -30.05 2.82 -12.75
N ASP A 39 -28.92 2.15 -12.45
CA ASP A 39 -28.99 0.82 -11.81
C ASP A 39 -28.60 0.84 -10.32
N GLN A 40 -29.52 0.37 -9.46
CA GLN A 40 -29.33 0.22 -8.00
C GLN A 40 -28.25 -0.81 -7.64
N SER A 41 -27.78 -1.60 -8.62
CA SER A 41 -26.64 -2.51 -8.51
C SER A 41 -25.30 -1.80 -8.22
N SER A 42 -25.24 -0.47 -8.41
CA SER A 42 -24.03 0.34 -8.22
C SER A 42 -23.56 0.48 -6.77
N GLU A 43 -24.45 0.35 -5.77
CA GLU A 43 -24.05 0.43 -4.35
C GLU A 43 -23.38 -0.86 -3.84
N ASP A 44 -23.74 -2.01 -4.41
CA ASP A 44 -23.23 -3.32 -3.98
C ASP A 44 -21.83 -3.64 -4.50
N ASP A 45 -21.39 -2.95 -5.55
CA ASP A 45 -20.07 -3.12 -6.15
C ASP A 45 -19.01 -2.15 -5.61
N ARG A 46 -19.37 -1.30 -4.64
CA ARG A 46 -18.41 -0.43 -3.97
C ARG A 46 -17.42 -1.26 -3.14
N HIS A 47 -16.18 -0.77 -3.05
CA HIS A 47 -15.19 -1.41 -2.21
C HIS A 47 -15.29 -0.92 -0.76
N VAL A 48 -15.13 -1.85 0.17
CA VAL A 48 -15.20 -1.62 1.61
C VAL A 48 -14.00 -2.25 2.31
N PHE A 49 -13.62 -1.64 3.43
CA PHE A 49 -12.63 -2.21 4.33
C PHE A 49 -13.32 -3.06 5.40
N ARG A 50 -12.79 -4.25 5.65
CA ARG A 50 -13.27 -5.17 6.69
C ARG A 50 -12.11 -5.69 7.51
N LEU A 51 -12.35 -5.89 8.81
CA LEU A 51 -11.35 -6.38 9.74
C LEU A 51 -11.63 -7.84 10.13
N HIS A 52 -10.59 -8.66 10.08
CA HIS A 52 -10.56 -10.02 10.62
C HIS A 52 -9.15 -10.39 11.05
N GLY A 53 -9.01 -11.06 12.20
CA GLY A 53 -7.69 -11.48 12.71
C GLY A 53 -6.70 -10.32 12.90
N SER A 54 -7.17 -9.10 13.20
CA SER A 54 -6.38 -7.86 13.25
C SER A 54 -5.83 -7.37 11.90
N ARG A 55 -6.17 -8.06 10.80
CA ARG A 55 -5.85 -7.68 9.42
C ARG A 55 -7.04 -6.94 8.80
N VAL A 56 -6.72 -5.97 7.96
CA VAL A 56 -7.70 -5.20 7.19
C VAL A 56 -7.65 -5.67 5.74
N TYR A 57 -8.82 -5.99 5.21
CA TYR A 57 -9.04 -6.46 3.87
C TYR A 57 -9.82 -5.43 3.06
N TYR A 58 -9.42 -5.24 1.81
CA TYR A 58 -10.11 -4.43 0.80
C TYR A 58 -10.84 -5.36 -0.15
N VAL A 59 -12.16 -5.22 -0.22
CA VAL A 59 -13.05 -6.16 -0.92
C VAL A 59 -14.32 -5.44 -1.36
N ARG A 60 -15.00 -5.97 -2.39
CA ARG A 60 -16.33 -5.50 -2.78
C ARG A 60 -17.38 -5.77 -1.71
N LEU A 61 -18.37 -4.90 -1.58
CA LEU A 61 -19.42 -5.02 -0.57
C LEU A 61 -20.24 -6.30 -0.74
N SER A 62 -20.62 -6.65 -1.98
CA SER A 62 -21.31 -7.91 -2.30
C SER A 62 -20.60 -9.15 -1.75
N ILE A 63 -19.29 -9.26 -1.97
CA ILE A 63 -18.47 -10.36 -1.47
C ILE A 63 -18.34 -10.31 0.06
N ALA A 64 -18.18 -9.12 0.65
CA ALA A 64 -18.11 -8.96 2.09
C ALA A 64 -19.40 -9.40 2.80
N ASN A 65 -20.56 -9.18 2.17
CA ASN A 65 -21.87 -9.60 2.67
C ASN A 65 -22.03 -11.12 2.56
N LEU A 66 -21.58 -11.76 1.48
CA LEU A 66 -21.60 -13.22 1.37
C LEU A 66 -20.66 -13.89 2.39
N ALA A 67 -19.53 -13.26 2.70
CA ALA A 67 -18.56 -13.77 3.66
C ALA A 67 -19.10 -13.83 5.11
N THR A 68 -20.25 -13.22 5.42
CA THR A 68 -20.86 -13.35 6.76
C THR A 68 -21.40 -14.74 7.04
N ALA A 69 -21.64 -15.56 6.00
CA ALA A 69 -22.10 -16.93 6.14
C ALA A 69 -21.00 -17.90 6.62
N VAL A 70 -19.72 -17.49 6.53
CA VAL A 70 -18.58 -18.33 6.92
C VAL A 70 -18.18 -18.04 8.38
N PRO A 71 -18.07 -19.08 9.24
CA PRO A 71 -17.59 -18.93 10.61
C PRO A 71 -16.21 -18.26 10.67
N ARG A 72 -15.98 -17.45 11.72
CA ARG A 72 -14.74 -16.66 11.86
C ARG A 72 -13.48 -17.52 11.86
N GLU A 73 -13.53 -18.68 12.49
CA GLU A 73 -12.45 -19.66 12.59
C GLU A 73 -12.09 -20.32 11.26
N ASN A 74 -13.06 -20.43 10.33
CA ASN A 74 -12.86 -21.05 9.03
C ASN A 74 -12.48 -20.04 7.94
N LEU A 75 -12.67 -18.75 8.20
CA LEU A 75 -12.35 -17.70 7.24
C LEU A 75 -10.88 -17.27 7.38
N LEU A 76 -10.06 -17.57 6.38
CA LEU A 76 -8.62 -17.22 6.36
C LEU A 76 -8.37 -15.80 5.82
N SER A 77 -8.75 -15.57 4.56
CA SER A 77 -8.52 -14.32 3.82
C SER A 77 -9.73 -13.99 2.94
N LEU A 78 -9.91 -12.71 2.62
CA LEU A 78 -10.97 -12.25 1.73
C LEU A 78 -10.50 -11.02 0.95
N GLY A 79 -10.43 -11.11 -0.38
CA GLY A 79 -9.95 -10.01 -1.22
C GLY A 79 -8.48 -9.68 -0.96
N THR A 80 -8.14 -8.39 -0.99
CA THR A 80 -6.75 -7.94 -0.86
C THR A 80 -6.45 -7.51 0.58
N CYS A 81 -5.46 -8.14 1.21
CA CYS A 81 -5.00 -7.69 2.52
C CYS A 81 -4.25 -6.35 2.36
N ILE A 82 -4.69 -5.30 3.06
CA ILE A 82 -4.00 -4.00 3.03
C ILE A 82 -2.92 -3.94 4.10
N GLY A 83 -3.13 -4.62 5.22
CA GLY A 83 -2.20 -4.61 6.33
C GLY A 83 -2.85 -5.07 7.62
N LYS A 84 -2.17 -4.80 8.75
CA LYS A 84 -2.64 -5.21 10.08
C LYS A 84 -2.44 -4.13 11.13
N PHE A 85 -3.30 -4.17 12.14
CA PHE A 85 -3.10 -3.41 13.36
C PHE A 85 -2.08 -4.11 14.25
N THR A 86 -1.11 -3.36 14.75
CA THR A 86 -0.17 -3.82 15.76
C THR A 86 -0.85 -3.84 17.13
N LYS A 87 -0.25 -4.55 18.10
CA LYS A 87 -0.71 -4.54 19.51
C LYS A 87 -0.77 -3.12 20.11
N THR A 88 0.06 -2.21 19.58
CA THR A 88 0.11 -0.78 19.97
C THR A 88 -0.91 0.09 19.24
N GLY A 89 -1.82 -0.48 18.44
CA GLY A 89 -2.86 0.23 17.71
C GLY A 89 -2.38 0.96 16.45
N LYS A 90 -1.12 0.80 16.04
CA LYS A 90 -0.61 1.38 14.79
C LYS A 90 -0.97 0.49 13.61
N PHE A 91 -1.21 1.08 12.45
CA PHE A 91 -1.46 0.32 11.23
C PHE A 91 -0.16 0.07 10.45
N ARG A 92 0.21 -1.20 10.27
CA ARG A 92 1.33 -1.63 9.42
C ARG A 92 0.78 -2.05 8.06
N LEU A 93 1.18 -1.30 7.03
CA LEU A 93 0.85 -1.59 5.64
C LEU A 93 1.64 -2.82 5.16
N HIS A 94 0.99 -3.73 4.43
CA HIS A 94 1.62 -4.90 3.84
C HIS A 94 1.89 -4.68 2.35
N ILE A 95 2.84 -5.43 1.79
CA ILE A 95 3.17 -5.35 0.37
C ILE A 95 2.00 -5.73 -0.55
N THR A 96 1.08 -6.58 -0.08
CA THR A 96 -0.15 -6.95 -0.78
C THR A 96 -1.06 -5.77 -1.14
N ALA A 97 -0.88 -4.62 -0.48
CA ALA A 97 -1.59 -3.39 -0.80
C ALA A 97 -1.02 -2.63 -2.02
N LEU A 98 0.12 -3.08 -2.59
CA LEU A 98 0.85 -2.34 -3.61
C LEU A 98 0.00 -2.09 -4.85
N ASP A 99 -0.69 -3.09 -5.38
CA ASP A 99 -1.51 -2.95 -6.59
C ASP A 99 -2.68 -1.97 -6.41
N VAL A 100 -3.21 -1.89 -5.18
CA VAL A 100 -4.29 -0.96 -4.84
C VAL A 100 -3.76 0.47 -4.69
N ILE A 101 -2.55 0.65 -4.14
CA ILE A 101 -2.02 1.97 -3.78
C ILE A 101 -1.19 2.60 -4.91
N ALA A 102 -0.44 1.79 -5.65
CA ALA A 102 0.51 2.23 -6.67
C ALA A 102 -0.12 3.17 -7.73
N PRO A 103 -1.32 2.90 -8.29
CA PRO A 103 -1.97 3.78 -9.26
C PRO A 103 -2.32 5.17 -8.70
N HIS A 104 -2.53 5.26 -7.40
CA HIS A 104 -2.95 6.48 -6.70
C HIS A 104 -1.83 7.14 -5.91
N ALA A 105 -0.59 6.65 -6.04
CA ALA A 105 0.56 7.16 -5.30
C ALA A 105 0.89 8.60 -5.71
N ARG A 106 1.00 9.48 -4.72
CA ARG A 106 1.35 10.89 -4.92
C ARG A 106 2.82 11.06 -5.30
N TYR A 107 3.71 10.37 -4.59
CA TYR A 107 5.15 10.43 -4.80
C TYR A 107 5.69 9.07 -5.17
N LYS A 108 6.59 9.07 -6.16
CA LYS A 108 7.17 7.87 -6.76
C LYS A 108 8.68 8.03 -6.89
N VAL A 109 9.40 6.93 -6.69
CA VAL A 109 10.85 6.83 -6.88
C VAL A 109 11.11 5.66 -7.81
N TRP A 110 11.81 5.92 -8.91
CA TRP A 110 12.25 4.89 -9.85
C TRP A 110 13.68 4.52 -9.52
N ILE A 111 13.93 3.22 -9.35
CA ILE A 111 15.25 2.67 -9.13
C ILE A 111 15.82 2.13 -10.43
N LYS A 112 17.13 2.31 -10.60
CA LYS A 112 17.91 1.75 -11.71
C LYS A 112 18.06 0.24 -11.53
N PRO A 113 18.32 -0.52 -12.62
CA PRO A 113 18.48 -1.98 -12.56
C PRO A 113 19.53 -2.47 -11.55
N ASN A 114 20.62 -1.72 -11.37
CA ASN A 114 21.66 -2.07 -10.39
C ASN A 114 21.18 -2.01 -8.92
N GLY A 115 20.12 -1.26 -8.65
CA GLY A 115 19.53 -1.08 -7.32
C GLY A 115 18.28 -1.93 -7.05
N GLU A 116 17.75 -2.62 -8.07
CA GLU A 116 16.54 -3.43 -7.95
C GLU A 116 16.75 -4.63 -7.02
N MET A 117 17.74 -5.46 -7.29
CA MET A 117 18.02 -6.63 -6.46
C MET A 117 18.34 -6.26 -5.00
N PRO A 118 19.20 -5.26 -4.71
CA PRO A 118 19.39 -4.78 -3.33
C PRO A 118 18.10 -4.37 -2.62
N PHE A 119 17.19 -3.69 -3.33
CA PHE A 119 15.90 -3.27 -2.75
C PHE A 119 14.98 -4.48 -2.51
N LEU A 120 14.85 -5.38 -3.48
CA LEU A 120 14.08 -6.62 -3.36
C LEU A 120 14.67 -7.57 -2.31
N TYR A 121 15.94 -7.42 -1.94
CA TYR A 121 16.58 -8.09 -0.82
C TYR A 121 16.45 -7.34 0.52
N GLY A 122 15.57 -6.35 0.60
CA GLY A 122 15.21 -5.65 1.83
C GLY A 122 16.16 -4.50 2.18
N GLY A 123 17.07 -4.15 1.27
CA GLY A 123 17.98 -3.03 1.40
C GLY A 123 17.30 -1.68 1.20
N ASN A 124 17.89 -0.63 1.79
CA ASN A 124 17.50 0.74 1.52
C ASN A 124 17.98 1.20 0.13
N ILE A 125 17.32 2.20 -0.42
CA ILE A 125 17.71 2.78 -1.71
C ILE A 125 18.73 3.88 -1.44
N VAL A 126 19.95 3.69 -1.96
CA VAL A 126 20.99 4.72 -1.97
C VAL A 126 20.87 5.63 -3.19
N LYS A 127 21.48 6.81 -3.12
CA LYS A 127 21.42 7.80 -4.21
C LYS A 127 21.90 7.23 -5.55
N ALA A 128 22.94 6.40 -5.57
CA ALA A 128 23.45 5.79 -6.80
C ALA A 128 22.38 4.99 -7.56
N HIS A 129 21.46 4.37 -6.83
CA HIS A 129 20.38 3.52 -7.35
C HIS A 129 19.17 4.33 -7.84
N VAL A 130 19.05 5.60 -7.46
CA VAL A 130 17.93 6.44 -7.89
C VAL A 130 18.07 6.79 -9.38
N GLY A 131 17.06 6.45 -10.17
CA GLY A 131 16.91 6.83 -11.57
C GLY A 131 16.07 8.10 -11.74
N ARG A 132 14.76 7.99 -11.46
CA ARG A 132 13.80 9.11 -11.52
C ARG A 132 13.16 9.32 -10.14
N TRP A 133 12.72 10.54 -9.84
CA TRP A 133 12.06 10.87 -8.58
C TRP A 133 11.04 11.96 -8.83
N SER A 134 9.84 11.84 -8.26
CA SER A 134 8.87 12.93 -8.20
C SER A 134 9.46 14.25 -7.69
N GLU A 135 9.04 15.34 -8.31
CA GLU A 135 9.40 16.68 -7.87
C GLU A 135 8.70 17.04 -6.55
N ASP A 136 9.29 17.99 -5.81
CA ASP A 136 8.76 18.54 -4.56
C ASP A 136 8.39 17.49 -3.50
N CYS A 137 9.10 16.36 -3.47
CA CYS A 137 8.90 15.35 -2.44
C CYS A 137 9.57 15.81 -1.13
N PRO A 138 8.81 15.99 -0.04
CA PRO A 138 9.39 16.35 1.26
C PRO A 138 10.20 15.19 1.85
N GLU A 139 11.02 15.51 2.84
CA GLU A 139 11.63 14.48 3.70
C GLU A 139 10.53 13.75 4.51
N HIS A 140 10.79 12.48 4.85
CA HIS A 140 9.90 11.62 5.65
C HIS A 140 8.48 11.43 5.08
N SER A 141 8.35 11.54 3.76
CA SER A 141 7.09 11.30 3.05
C SER A 141 7.02 9.88 2.51
N GLY A 142 5.81 9.31 2.47
CA GLY A 142 5.59 8.00 1.88
C GLY A 142 5.75 8.04 0.36
N VAL A 143 6.51 7.10 -0.19
CA VAL A 143 6.75 6.95 -1.63
C VAL A 143 6.48 5.51 -2.06
N VAL A 144 6.03 5.35 -3.29
CA VAL A 144 5.99 4.05 -3.95
C VAL A 144 7.24 3.91 -4.82
N VAL A 145 7.92 2.77 -4.67
CA VAL A 145 9.14 2.45 -5.41
C VAL A 145 8.75 1.70 -6.69
N TYR A 146 9.33 2.11 -7.80
CA TYR A 146 9.14 1.54 -9.13
C TYR A 146 10.49 1.15 -9.72
N SER A 147 10.53 0.14 -10.59
CA SER A 147 11.64 -0.09 -11.52
C SER A 147 11.57 0.87 -12.70
N MET A 148 12.62 0.94 -13.52
CA MET A 148 12.70 1.87 -14.65
C MET A 148 11.63 1.66 -15.74
N ASP A 149 11.02 0.48 -15.79
CA ASP A 149 9.95 0.05 -16.70
C ASP A 149 8.53 0.37 -16.18
N ASP A 150 8.41 1.16 -15.11
CA ASP A 150 7.13 1.50 -14.47
C ASP A 150 6.41 0.32 -13.77
N THR A 151 7.15 -0.76 -13.44
CA THR A 151 6.64 -1.82 -12.56
C THR A 151 6.76 -1.41 -11.08
N PRO A 152 5.68 -1.48 -10.27
CA PRO A 152 5.75 -1.16 -8.85
C PRO A 152 6.47 -2.28 -8.06
N LEU A 153 7.43 -1.90 -7.23
CA LEU A 153 8.28 -2.82 -6.47
C LEU A 153 8.03 -2.81 -4.96
N GLY A 154 7.48 -1.72 -4.42
CA GLY A 154 7.20 -1.65 -2.99
C GLY A 154 6.95 -0.26 -2.43
N PHE A 155 7.04 -0.16 -1.11
CA PHE A 155 6.82 1.05 -0.34
C PHE A 155 8.13 1.53 0.29
N GLY A 156 8.31 2.86 0.32
CA GLY A 156 9.42 3.51 0.97
C GLY A 156 9.01 4.79 1.70
N VAL A 157 9.93 5.32 2.48
CA VAL A 157 9.84 6.64 3.10
C VAL A 157 11.07 7.43 2.70
N THR A 158 10.89 8.66 2.23
CA THR A 158 12.03 9.50 1.84
C THR A 158 12.93 9.79 3.03
N ALA A 159 14.23 9.58 2.84
CA ALA A 159 15.23 9.92 3.83
C ALA A 159 15.67 11.39 3.75
N ARG A 160 15.46 12.03 2.60
CA ARG A 160 15.77 13.44 2.32
C ARG A 160 14.73 14.02 1.36
N SER A 161 14.63 15.34 1.33
CA SER A 161 13.82 16.03 0.33
C SER A 161 14.38 15.85 -1.09
N THR A 162 13.57 16.07 -2.14
CA THR A 162 14.05 15.98 -3.54
C THR A 162 15.24 16.92 -3.81
N ALA A 163 15.25 18.12 -3.22
CA ALA A 163 16.32 19.09 -3.39
C ALA A 163 17.65 18.62 -2.77
N GLU A 164 17.60 18.06 -1.56
CA GLU A 164 18.77 17.54 -0.86
C GLU A 164 19.25 16.22 -1.45
N ALA A 165 18.34 15.35 -1.87
CA ALA A 165 18.67 14.08 -2.53
C ALA A 165 19.46 14.28 -3.83
N ARG A 166 19.38 15.45 -4.48
CA ARG A 166 20.23 15.79 -5.64
C ARG A 166 21.69 16.06 -5.27
N ARG A 167 21.95 16.52 -4.04
CA ARG A 167 23.28 16.86 -3.52
C ARG A 167 23.89 15.74 -2.66
N LEU A 168 23.13 14.67 -2.44
CA LEU A 168 23.53 13.56 -1.59
C LEU A 168 24.68 12.77 -2.23
N ASP A 169 25.60 12.28 -1.39
CA ASP A 169 26.64 11.35 -1.82
C ASP A 169 26.02 10.08 -2.46
N PRO A 170 26.65 9.46 -3.48
CA PRO A 170 26.13 8.25 -4.11
C PRO A 170 25.79 7.10 -3.14
N THR A 171 26.50 6.98 -2.03
CA THR A 171 26.29 5.97 -0.99
C THR A 171 25.24 6.38 0.06
N GLY A 172 24.87 7.65 0.08
CA GLY A 172 23.87 8.17 1.00
C GLY A 172 22.49 7.57 0.76
N ILE A 173 21.78 7.27 1.85
CA ILE A 173 20.42 6.73 1.79
C ILE A 173 19.46 7.81 1.29
N ALA A 174 18.81 7.51 0.18
CA ALA A 174 17.79 8.36 -0.43
C ALA A 174 16.39 8.00 0.06
N THR A 175 16.08 6.71 0.18
CA THR A 175 14.77 6.22 0.61
C THR A 175 14.93 5.02 1.53
N PHE A 176 14.26 5.07 2.68
CA PHE A 176 14.14 3.97 3.60
C PHE A 176 13.11 2.98 3.10
N ARG A 177 13.50 1.71 2.98
CA ARG A 177 12.60 0.63 2.58
C ARG A 177 11.55 0.40 3.68
N GLN A 178 10.29 0.21 3.28
CA GLN A 178 9.20 -0.17 4.20
C GLN A 178 8.71 -1.58 3.93
N ALA A 179 8.41 -1.89 2.67
CA ALA A 179 8.03 -3.21 2.19
C ALA A 179 8.41 -3.34 0.72
N ASP A 180 8.71 -4.55 0.26
CA ASP A 180 9.04 -4.83 -1.14
C ASP A 180 8.48 -6.19 -1.58
N ILE A 181 8.25 -6.36 -2.89
CA ILE A 181 7.64 -7.58 -3.45
C ILE A 181 8.49 -8.85 -3.25
N GLY A 182 9.79 -8.72 -2.94
CA GLY A 182 10.62 -9.85 -2.54
C GLY A 182 10.19 -10.47 -1.21
N GLU A 183 9.36 -9.78 -0.40
CA GLU A 183 8.72 -10.38 0.78
C GLU A 183 7.87 -11.60 0.42
N TYR A 184 7.29 -11.69 -0.78
CA TYR A 184 6.50 -12.85 -1.18
C TYR A 184 7.29 -14.17 -1.18
N LEU A 185 8.62 -14.12 -1.32
CA LEU A 185 9.49 -15.30 -1.30
C LEU A 185 10.23 -15.48 0.03
N ARG A 186 10.21 -14.49 0.91
CA ARG A 186 11.00 -14.50 2.17
C ARG A 186 10.15 -14.55 3.43
N GLU A 187 8.93 -14.03 3.34
CA GLU A 187 8.02 -13.81 4.47
C GLU A 187 6.72 -14.61 4.28
N GLU A 188 6.80 -15.78 3.63
CA GLU A 188 5.64 -16.67 3.38
C GLU A 188 4.88 -17.00 4.68
N ASP A 189 5.62 -17.29 5.75
CA ASP A 189 5.10 -17.65 7.08
C ASP A 189 4.48 -16.48 7.88
N THR A 190 4.72 -15.22 7.48
CA THR A 190 4.22 -14.05 8.23
C THR A 190 3.18 -13.27 7.43
N LEU A 191 3.24 -13.33 6.10
CA LEU A 191 2.32 -12.63 5.20
C LEU A 191 0.92 -13.23 5.24
N PHE A 192 0.79 -14.56 5.24
CA PHE A 192 -0.50 -15.24 5.04
C PHE A 192 -1.06 -15.95 6.28
N THR A 193 -0.26 -16.10 7.32
CA THR A 193 -0.65 -16.83 8.53
C THR A 193 -1.45 -15.92 9.47
N THR A 194 -2.62 -16.42 9.89
CA THR A 194 -3.57 -15.76 10.81
C THR A 194 -3.25 -16.02 12.27
#